data_AF-A0A0F8Y8F6-F1
#
_entry.id   AF-A0A0F8Y8F6-F1
#
_cell.length_a   1.000
_cell.length_b   1.000
_cell.length_c   1.000
_cell.angle_alpha   90.00
_cell.angle_beta   90.00
_cell.angle_gamma   90.00
#
_symmetry.space_group_name_H-M   'P 1'
#
loop_
_entity.id
_entity.type
_entity.pdbx_description
1 polymer ?
#
loop_
_entity_poly.entity_id
_entity_poly.type
_entity_poly.pdbx_seq_one_letter_code
_entity_poly.pdbx_strand_id
1 'polypeptide(L)'
;DIRLNLVSRPTFKMFKKVLPPLSQTEREAMEAGDVWWDGELFSGNPDWQVLHSYPKPELSEKERAFLDNEVETLLAMLDDYQIVQKDKDLPKEVWDYLKTQGFFAMIIPEKFGGRQFSAIANSTIVAKIATKSLTAAVTVMVPNSLGPGELLLHYGTKQQQERWLPSLANGKDVPCFALTGPEAGSDAGSIPDSGVVCKGEFEGKEVLGLRLNWSKRYITLAPVATVLGLAFKMYDPEGLLGKQQELGITCALIPTDMPGIEIGRRHFPLNVPFQNGPTRGKDIFVPLDYIIGGPEMAGQGWRMLVECLSVGRAITLPSNSVGGIKTIALASGSYSRIRR
;
A
#
# COMPACT_ATOMS: atom_id res chain seq x y z
N ASP A 1 -18.36 12.50 -39.35
CA ASP A 1 -17.55 13.74 -39.29
C ASP A 1 -18.25 15.07 -39.04
N ILE A 2 -19.50 15.29 -39.48
CA ILE A 2 -20.21 16.57 -39.23
C ILE A 2 -20.39 16.87 -37.73
N ARG A 3 -20.84 15.88 -36.94
CA ARG A 3 -20.98 15.99 -35.48
C ARG A 3 -19.67 16.44 -34.80
N LEU A 4 -18.56 15.78 -35.15
CA LEU A 4 -17.26 16.06 -34.54
C LEU A 4 -16.77 17.48 -34.84
N ASN A 5 -16.88 17.91 -36.10
CA ASN A 5 -16.33 19.19 -36.54
C ASN A 5 -17.20 20.40 -36.20
N LEU A 6 -18.53 20.27 -36.30
CA LEU A 6 -19.45 21.40 -36.13
C LEU A 6 -20.08 21.49 -34.75
N VAL A 7 -20.13 20.39 -33.99
CA VAL A 7 -20.77 20.35 -32.66
C VAL A 7 -19.74 20.05 -31.57
N SER A 8 -19.13 18.85 -31.60
CA SER A 8 -18.29 18.39 -30.49
C SER A 8 -17.04 19.25 -30.28
N ARG A 9 -16.27 19.56 -31.34
CA ARG A 9 -15.03 20.37 -31.23
C ARG A 9 -15.29 21.81 -30.75
N PRO A 10 -16.26 22.57 -31.30
CA PRO A 10 -16.58 23.91 -30.81
C PRO A 10 -17.09 23.90 -29.36
N THR A 11 -18.00 22.98 -29.00
CA THR A 11 -18.52 22.85 -27.64
C THR A 11 -17.41 22.50 -26.65
N PHE A 12 -16.52 21.56 -26.99
CA PHE A 12 -15.38 21.20 -26.14
C PHE A 12 -14.40 22.38 -25.94
N LYS A 13 -14.13 23.16 -27.01
CA LYS A 13 -13.31 24.39 -26.89
C LYS A 13 -13.93 25.42 -25.95
N MET A 14 -15.25 25.57 -25.97
CA MET A 14 -15.95 26.46 -25.04
C MET A 14 -15.88 25.91 -23.61
N PHE A 15 -16.15 24.62 -23.41
CA PHE A 15 -16.11 23.97 -22.11
C PHE A 15 -14.73 24.05 -21.44
N LYS A 16 -13.66 23.85 -22.23
CA LYS A 16 -12.26 23.96 -21.76
C LYS A 16 -11.91 25.35 -21.23
N LYS A 17 -12.61 26.41 -21.65
CA LYS A 17 -12.39 27.78 -21.12
C LYS A 17 -13.07 28.02 -19.77
N VAL A 18 -14.10 27.24 -19.44
CA VAL A 18 -14.91 27.42 -18.22
C VAL A 18 -14.44 26.48 -17.10
N LEU A 19 -13.82 25.36 -17.45
CA LEU A 19 -13.26 24.44 -16.47
C LEU A 19 -12.09 25.09 -15.71
N PRO A 20 -12.08 25.02 -14.37
CA PRO A 20 -10.93 25.47 -13.60
C PRO A 20 -9.68 24.68 -13.99
N PRO A 21 -8.48 25.29 -13.92
CA PRO A 21 -7.24 24.57 -14.15
C PRO A 21 -7.09 23.46 -13.10
N LEU A 22 -6.73 22.26 -13.55
CA LEU A 22 -6.39 21.16 -12.65
C LEU A 22 -5.21 21.57 -11.77
N SER A 23 -5.35 21.34 -10.47
CA SER A 23 -4.23 21.46 -9.53
C SER A 23 -3.13 20.47 -9.90
N GLN A 24 -1.91 20.72 -9.43
CA GLN A 24 -0.77 19.84 -9.71
C GLN A 24 -1.03 18.41 -9.21
N THR A 25 -1.59 18.27 -8.00
CA THR A 25 -1.94 16.97 -7.42
C THR A 25 -3.05 16.25 -8.19
N GLU A 26 -4.06 16.97 -8.69
CA GLU A 26 -5.08 16.37 -9.56
C GLU A 26 -4.50 15.91 -10.90
N ARG A 27 -3.59 16.70 -11.48
CA ARG A 27 -2.91 16.32 -12.72
C ARG A 27 -2.03 15.10 -12.53
N GLU A 28 -1.20 15.09 -11.49
CA GLU A 28 -0.37 13.93 -11.14
C GLU A 28 -1.23 12.70 -10.88
N ALA A 29 -2.39 12.83 -10.23
CA ALA A 29 -3.29 11.71 -10.03
C ALA A 29 -3.96 11.20 -11.31
N MET A 30 -4.20 12.08 -12.30
CA MET A 30 -4.75 11.70 -13.61
C MET A 30 -3.68 11.11 -14.55
N GLU A 31 -2.45 11.58 -14.44
CA GLU A 31 -1.30 11.07 -15.21
C GLU A 31 -0.71 9.80 -14.59
N ALA A 32 -0.95 9.57 -13.29
CA ALA A 32 -0.59 8.35 -12.59
C ALA A 32 -1.51 7.19 -13.01
N GLY A 33 -0.93 6.21 -13.70
CA GLY A 33 -1.60 4.99 -14.14
C GLY A 33 -1.84 4.92 -15.65
N ASP A 34 -2.33 3.78 -16.10
CA ASP A 34 -2.61 3.52 -17.52
C ASP A 34 -4.12 3.43 -17.77
N VAL A 35 -4.54 3.82 -18.97
CA VAL A 35 -5.92 3.59 -19.44
C VAL A 35 -6.00 2.18 -20.01
N TRP A 36 -6.84 1.34 -19.41
CA TRP A 36 -7.06 -0.02 -19.90
C TRP A 36 -8.27 -0.07 -20.85
N TRP A 37 -8.85 -1.26 -21.06
CA TRP A 37 -10.01 -1.45 -21.93
C TRP A 37 -11.25 -0.65 -21.49
N ASP A 38 -11.34 -0.27 -20.22
CA ASP A 38 -12.38 0.60 -19.69
C ASP A 38 -12.39 1.99 -20.38
N GLY A 39 -11.24 2.49 -20.84
CA GLY A 39 -11.18 3.69 -21.66
C GLY A 39 -12.00 3.60 -22.95
N GLU A 40 -12.05 2.41 -23.56
CA GLU A 40 -12.86 2.19 -24.76
C GLU A 40 -14.36 2.18 -24.43
N LEU A 41 -14.74 1.65 -23.25
CA LEU A 41 -16.11 1.73 -22.76
C LEU A 41 -16.56 3.18 -22.60
N PHE A 42 -15.73 4.03 -21.99
CA PHE A 42 -16.02 5.46 -21.84
C PHE A 42 -15.98 6.23 -23.17
N SER A 43 -15.29 5.73 -24.19
CA SER A 43 -15.30 6.31 -25.54
C SER A 43 -16.65 6.15 -26.26
N GLY A 44 -17.51 5.23 -25.79
CA GLY A 44 -18.79 4.91 -26.39
C GLY A 44 -18.70 4.02 -27.64
N ASN A 45 -17.52 3.50 -27.97
CA ASN A 45 -17.32 2.54 -29.06
C ASN A 45 -16.31 1.44 -28.66
N PRO A 46 -16.65 0.58 -27.68
CA PRO A 46 -15.74 -0.44 -27.19
C PRO A 46 -15.51 -1.57 -28.20
N ASP A 47 -14.25 -2.00 -28.35
CA ASP A 47 -13.91 -3.24 -29.04
C ASP A 47 -14.02 -4.42 -28.07
N TRP A 48 -15.14 -5.14 -28.17
CA TRP A 48 -15.40 -6.32 -27.35
C TRP A 48 -14.48 -7.50 -27.69
N GLN A 49 -13.90 -7.55 -28.89
CA GLN A 49 -12.95 -8.61 -29.24
C GLN A 49 -11.68 -8.47 -28.43
N VAL A 50 -11.21 -7.23 -28.21
CA VAL A 50 -10.07 -6.96 -27.32
C VAL A 50 -10.38 -7.50 -25.92
N LEU A 51 -11.53 -7.16 -25.32
CA LEU A 51 -11.90 -7.65 -24.00
C LEU A 51 -11.97 -9.18 -23.94
N HIS A 52 -12.64 -9.81 -24.89
CA HIS A 52 -12.83 -11.27 -24.90
C HIS A 52 -11.56 -12.03 -25.24
N SER A 53 -10.57 -11.39 -25.89
CA SER A 53 -9.29 -11.99 -26.25
C SER A 53 -8.25 -11.95 -25.12
N TYR A 54 -8.50 -11.23 -24.02
CA TYR A 54 -7.57 -11.23 -22.90
C TYR A 54 -7.37 -12.65 -22.38
N PRO A 55 -6.11 -13.10 -22.24
CA PRO A 55 -5.83 -14.44 -21.77
C PRO A 55 -6.36 -14.61 -20.35
N LYS A 56 -6.92 -15.79 -20.08
CA LYS A 56 -7.29 -16.16 -18.72
C LYS A 56 -6.01 -16.15 -17.87
N PRO A 57 -5.98 -15.47 -16.72
CA PRO A 57 -4.83 -15.52 -15.85
C PRO A 57 -4.69 -16.92 -15.25
N GLU A 58 -3.47 -17.46 -15.29
CA GLU A 58 -3.14 -18.80 -14.79
C GLU A 58 -2.04 -18.72 -13.75
N LEU A 59 -2.10 -19.64 -12.79
CA LEU A 59 -1.06 -19.81 -11.78
C LEU A 59 0.05 -20.68 -12.38
N SER A 60 1.29 -20.23 -12.24
CA SER A 60 2.47 -21.06 -12.48
C SER A 60 2.52 -22.25 -11.51
N GLU A 61 3.34 -23.24 -11.82
CA GLU A 61 3.53 -24.42 -10.96
C GLU A 61 3.99 -24.04 -9.55
N LYS A 62 4.91 -23.08 -9.42
CA LYS A 62 5.39 -22.60 -8.11
C LYS A 62 4.30 -21.91 -7.29
N GLU A 63 3.44 -21.14 -7.92
CA GLU A 63 2.34 -20.44 -7.25
C GLU A 63 1.24 -21.42 -6.83
N ARG A 64 0.95 -22.41 -7.68
CA ARG A 64 0.04 -23.50 -7.36
C ARG A 64 0.57 -24.33 -6.21
N ALA A 65 1.84 -24.70 -6.23
CA ALA A 65 2.48 -25.40 -5.12
C ALA A 65 2.37 -24.62 -3.82
N PHE A 66 2.60 -23.30 -3.84
CA PHE A 66 2.44 -22.47 -2.65
C PHE A 66 1.01 -22.47 -2.09
N LEU A 67 0.03 -22.40 -2.99
CA LEU A 67 -1.40 -22.47 -2.64
C LEU A 67 -1.81 -23.81 -2.06
N ASP A 68 -1.23 -24.90 -2.55
CA ASP A 68 -1.60 -26.27 -2.17
C ASP A 68 -0.83 -26.77 -0.93
N ASN A 69 0.26 -26.10 -0.55
CA ASN A 69 1.08 -26.47 0.61
C ASN A 69 1.09 -25.39 1.70
N GLU A 70 1.80 -24.29 1.49
CA GLU A 70 2.00 -23.25 2.52
C GLU A 70 0.68 -22.59 2.92
N VAL A 71 -0.19 -22.28 1.95
CA VAL A 71 -1.50 -21.69 2.25
C VAL A 71 -2.37 -22.69 3.01
N GLU A 72 -2.42 -23.97 2.61
CA GLU A 72 -3.20 -24.98 3.34
C GLU A 72 -2.69 -25.17 4.77
N THR A 73 -1.38 -25.18 4.95
CA THR A 73 -0.76 -25.23 6.28
C THR A 73 -1.17 -24.03 7.13
N LEU A 74 -1.11 -22.81 6.57
CA LEU A 74 -1.60 -21.62 7.25
C LEU A 74 -3.08 -21.76 7.62
N LEU A 75 -3.94 -22.21 6.71
CA LEU A 75 -5.37 -22.38 6.99
C LEU A 75 -5.64 -23.37 8.14
N ALA A 76 -4.82 -24.42 8.26
CA ALA A 76 -4.90 -25.39 9.35
C ALA A 76 -4.46 -24.80 10.71
N MET A 77 -3.56 -23.82 10.71
CA MET A 77 -3.12 -23.10 11.91
C MET A 77 -4.11 -22.04 12.40
N LEU A 78 -5.05 -21.62 11.54
CA LEU A 78 -5.98 -20.54 11.86
C LEU A 78 -7.24 -21.06 12.58
N ASP A 79 -7.40 -20.65 13.83
CA ASP A 79 -8.69 -20.67 14.54
C ASP A 79 -9.21 -19.23 14.69
N ASP A 80 -10.14 -18.85 13.81
CA ASP A 80 -10.67 -17.48 13.80
C ASP A 80 -11.48 -17.15 15.06
N TYR A 81 -12.13 -18.13 15.71
CA TYR A 81 -12.81 -17.87 16.97
C TYR A 81 -11.80 -17.53 18.06
N GLN A 82 -10.72 -18.29 18.16
CA GLN A 82 -9.64 -18.03 19.11
C GLN A 82 -8.99 -16.66 18.86
N ILE A 83 -8.60 -16.37 17.60
CA ILE A 83 -8.04 -15.08 17.16
C ILE A 83 -8.98 -13.93 17.50
N VAL A 84 -10.25 -14.04 17.13
CA VAL A 84 -11.21 -12.93 17.18
C VAL A 84 -11.80 -12.75 18.57
N GLN A 85 -12.14 -13.81 19.30
CA GLN A 85 -12.90 -13.72 20.54
C GLN A 85 -12.03 -13.78 21.79
N LYS A 86 -10.85 -14.39 21.72
CA LYS A 86 -9.98 -14.61 22.88
C LYS A 86 -8.70 -13.77 22.80
N ASP A 87 -7.84 -14.09 21.85
CA ASP A 87 -6.48 -13.52 21.81
C ASP A 87 -6.48 -12.08 21.32
N LYS A 88 -7.47 -11.73 20.50
CA LYS A 88 -7.53 -10.47 19.78
C LYS A 88 -6.23 -10.24 19.00
N ASP A 89 -5.58 -11.28 18.49
CA ASP A 89 -4.38 -11.21 17.65
C ASP A 89 -4.18 -12.57 16.96
N LEU A 90 -3.28 -12.63 15.98
CA LEU A 90 -2.79 -13.91 15.50
C LEU A 90 -1.87 -14.55 16.56
N PRO A 91 -1.96 -15.87 16.78
CA PRO A 91 -0.99 -16.59 17.61
C PRO A 91 0.45 -16.38 17.14
N LYS A 92 1.41 -16.49 18.05
CA LYS A 92 2.84 -16.25 17.75
C LYS A 92 3.34 -17.16 16.63
N GLU A 93 2.97 -18.43 16.66
CA GLU A 93 3.30 -19.43 15.66
C GLU A 93 2.74 -19.08 14.27
N VAL A 94 1.56 -18.46 14.20
CA VAL A 94 1.00 -17.96 12.94
C VAL A 94 1.80 -16.77 12.45
N TRP A 95 2.15 -15.81 13.31
CA TRP A 95 3.02 -14.69 12.95
C TRP A 95 4.39 -15.17 12.42
N ASP A 96 5.02 -16.11 13.12
CA ASP A 96 6.32 -16.66 12.71
C ASP A 96 6.22 -17.42 11.38
N TYR A 97 5.12 -18.16 11.16
CA TYR A 97 4.86 -18.85 9.89
C TYR A 97 4.70 -17.86 8.73
N LEU A 98 3.89 -16.81 8.90
CA LEU A 98 3.70 -15.78 7.87
C LEU A 98 5.03 -15.11 7.47
N LYS A 99 5.86 -14.78 8.47
CA LYS A 99 7.17 -14.17 8.26
C LYS A 99 8.15 -15.08 7.53
N THR A 100 8.26 -16.33 7.97
CA THR A 100 9.30 -17.27 7.49
C THR A 100 8.93 -17.97 6.19
N GLN A 101 7.64 -18.13 5.88
CA GLN A 101 7.19 -18.80 4.67
C GLN A 101 6.94 -17.83 3.50
N GLY A 102 7.30 -16.56 3.64
CA GLY A 102 7.25 -15.58 2.54
C GLY A 102 5.85 -15.03 2.25
N PHE A 103 4.91 -15.11 3.20
CA PHE A 103 3.61 -14.46 3.06
C PHE A 103 3.71 -12.93 3.07
N PHE A 104 4.78 -12.35 3.64
CA PHE A 104 5.03 -10.91 3.60
C PHE A 104 5.84 -10.46 2.37
N ALA A 105 6.15 -11.38 1.48
CA ALA A 105 7.14 -11.20 0.42
C ALA A 105 6.69 -11.74 -0.94
N MET A 106 5.38 -11.87 -1.15
CA MET A 106 4.82 -12.45 -2.38
C MET A 106 5.25 -11.65 -3.62
N ILE A 107 5.24 -10.32 -3.54
CA ILE A 107 5.58 -9.43 -4.67
C ILE A 107 7.08 -9.15 -4.81
N ILE A 108 7.87 -9.44 -3.77
CA ILE A 108 9.30 -9.12 -3.76
C ILE A 108 10.03 -10.09 -4.72
N PRO A 109 10.92 -9.61 -5.60
CA PRO A 109 11.71 -10.45 -6.50
C PRO A 109 12.53 -11.52 -5.77
N GLU A 110 12.70 -12.68 -6.42
CA GLU A 110 13.45 -13.82 -5.85
C GLU A 110 14.92 -13.47 -5.56
N LYS A 111 15.52 -12.55 -6.34
CA LYS A 111 16.89 -12.05 -6.10
C LYS A 111 17.07 -11.37 -4.74
N PHE A 112 15.97 -10.91 -4.11
CA PHE A 112 15.96 -10.34 -2.77
C PHE A 112 15.37 -11.32 -1.73
N GLY A 113 15.15 -12.60 -2.10
CA GLY A 113 14.57 -13.61 -1.22
C GLY A 113 13.04 -13.64 -1.14
N GLY A 114 12.36 -12.87 -1.98
CA GLY A 114 10.90 -12.91 -2.08
C GLY A 114 10.38 -14.06 -2.97
N ARG A 115 9.09 -14.05 -3.27
CA ARG A 115 8.45 -15.11 -4.08
C ARG A 115 8.21 -14.73 -5.54
N GLN A 116 8.22 -13.43 -5.86
CA GLN A 116 7.96 -12.91 -7.20
C GLN A 116 6.71 -13.52 -7.83
N PHE A 117 5.62 -13.51 -7.08
CA PHE A 117 4.31 -14.00 -7.48
C PHE A 117 3.56 -12.96 -8.29
N SER A 118 2.78 -13.46 -9.23
CA SER A 118 1.89 -12.69 -10.10
C SER A 118 0.72 -12.07 -9.33
N ALA A 119 0.07 -11.10 -9.96
CA ALA A 119 -1.18 -10.50 -9.47
C ALA A 119 -2.27 -11.55 -9.19
N ILE A 120 -2.40 -12.57 -10.06
CA ILE A 120 -3.39 -13.64 -9.89
C ILE A 120 -3.06 -14.54 -8.69
N ALA A 121 -1.78 -14.82 -8.44
CA ALA A 121 -1.36 -15.57 -7.26
C ALA A 121 -1.63 -14.79 -5.98
N ASN A 122 -1.24 -13.52 -5.91
CA ASN A 122 -1.52 -12.65 -4.76
C ASN A 122 -3.05 -12.60 -4.48
N SER A 123 -3.86 -12.36 -5.52
CA SER A 123 -5.32 -12.35 -5.40
C SER A 123 -5.87 -13.68 -4.88
N THR A 124 -5.44 -14.80 -5.45
CA THR A 124 -5.95 -16.13 -5.11
C THR A 124 -5.56 -16.52 -3.68
N ILE A 125 -4.32 -16.25 -3.27
CA ILE A 125 -3.81 -16.53 -1.92
C ILE A 125 -4.59 -15.72 -0.89
N VAL A 126 -4.70 -14.40 -1.07
CA VAL A 126 -5.44 -13.53 -0.14
C VAL A 126 -6.91 -13.95 -0.05
N ALA A 127 -7.56 -14.21 -1.19
CA ALA A 127 -8.95 -14.66 -1.20
C ALA A 127 -9.14 -15.99 -0.44
N LYS A 128 -8.20 -16.93 -0.57
CA LYS A 128 -8.22 -18.22 0.14
C LYS A 128 -7.97 -18.06 1.64
N ILE A 129 -7.07 -17.19 2.07
CA ILE A 129 -6.88 -16.88 3.50
C ILE A 129 -8.14 -16.25 4.10
N ALA A 130 -8.75 -15.32 3.36
CA ALA A 130 -9.95 -14.61 3.78
C ALA A 130 -11.18 -15.52 3.99
N THR A 131 -11.21 -16.72 3.40
CA THR A 131 -12.30 -17.68 3.68
C THR A 131 -12.25 -18.23 5.11
N LYS A 132 -11.09 -18.14 5.77
CA LYS A 132 -10.85 -18.67 7.11
C LYS A 132 -10.69 -17.58 8.16
N SER A 133 -9.89 -16.54 7.90
CA SER A 133 -9.68 -15.43 8.83
C SER A 133 -9.41 -14.11 8.11
N LEU A 134 -10.25 -13.11 8.35
CA LEU A 134 -10.05 -11.75 7.85
C LEU A 134 -8.83 -11.07 8.52
N THR A 135 -8.57 -11.40 9.79
CA THR A 135 -7.40 -10.90 10.51
C THR A 135 -6.10 -11.32 9.83
N ALA A 136 -5.98 -12.61 9.48
CA ALA A 136 -4.81 -13.13 8.77
C ALA A 136 -4.70 -12.54 7.36
N ALA A 137 -5.82 -12.46 6.63
CA ALA A 137 -5.83 -11.89 5.28
C ALA A 137 -5.31 -10.45 5.27
N VAL A 138 -5.85 -9.56 6.12
CA VAL A 138 -5.42 -8.15 6.21
C VAL A 138 -3.94 -8.03 6.60
N THR A 139 -3.46 -8.87 7.52
CA THR A 139 -2.04 -8.92 7.90
C THR A 139 -1.12 -9.27 6.73
N VAL A 140 -1.55 -10.18 5.84
CA VAL A 140 -0.80 -10.57 4.63
C VAL A 140 -0.91 -9.51 3.52
N MET A 141 -2.01 -8.78 3.44
CA MET A 141 -2.26 -7.85 2.32
C MET A 141 -1.31 -6.64 2.32
N VAL A 142 -0.99 -6.05 3.48
CA VAL A 142 -0.24 -4.79 3.54
C VAL A 142 1.20 -4.91 3.01
N PRO A 143 2.00 -5.91 3.41
CA PRO A 143 3.35 -6.08 2.85
C PRO A 143 3.37 -6.34 1.34
N ASN A 144 2.26 -6.82 0.77
CA ASN A 144 2.13 -7.19 -0.64
C ASN A 144 1.26 -6.24 -1.48
N SER A 145 1.03 -5.02 -0.99
CA SER A 145 0.30 -3.98 -1.71
C SER A 145 0.87 -2.60 -1.41
N LEU A 146 0.08 -1.68 -0.85
CA LEU A 146 0.55 -0.36 -0.42
C LEU A 146 1.43 -0.49 0.83
N GLY A 147 2.69 -0.85 0.60
CA GLY A 147 3.71 -0.93 1.62
C GLY A 147 5.08 -0.51 1.07
N PRO A 148 6.05 -0.30 1.98
CA PRO A 148 7.47 -0.14 1.66
C PRO A 148 8.01 -1.06 0.58
N GLY A 149 7.59 -2.34 0.52
CA GLY A 149 8.04 -3.28 -0.51
C GLY A 149 7.74 -2.80 -1.93
N GLU A 150 6.48 -2.52 -2.24
CA GLU A 150 6.04 -2.02 -3.56
C GLU A 150 6.73 -0.68 -3.92
N LEU A 151 6.75 0.27 -2.98
CA LEU A 151 7.37 1.57 -3.20
C LEU A 151 8.88 1.47 -3.49
N LEU A 152 9.58 0.58 -2.79
CA LEU A 152 11.01 0.35 -3.01
C LEU A 152 11.29 -0.31 -4.37
N LEU A 153 10.40 -1.18 -4.85
CA LEU A 153 10.57 -1.83 -6.15
C LEU A 153 10.48 -0.84 -7.31
N HIS A 154 9.55 0.13 -7.23
CA HIS A 154 9.33 1.11 -8.30
C HIS A 154 10.23 2.35 -8.19
N TYR A 155 10.47 2.82 -6.96
CA TYR A 155 11.12 4.12 -6.74
C TYR A 155 12.35 4.05 -5.85
N GLY A 156 12.58 2.95 -5.13
CA GLY A 156 13.72 2.84 -4.24
C GLY A 156 15.04 2.90 -4.99
N THR A 157 16.04 3.59 -4.42
CA THR A 157 17.40 3.54 -4.95
C THR A 157 17.97 2.12 -4.85
N LYS A 158 19.02 1.80 -5.61
CA LYS A 158 19.68 0.48 -5.51
C LYS A 158 20.08 0.16 -4.07
N GLN A 159 20.64 1.14 -3.36
CA GLN A 159 21.06 0.99 -1.96
C GLN A 159 19.87 0.73 -1.03
N GLN A 160 18.75 1.42 -1.23
CA GLN A 160 17.53 1.17 -0.45
C GLN A 160 16.96 -0.22 -0.73
N GLN A 161 16.92 -0.64 -2.00
CA GLN A 161 16.45 -1.97 -2.40
C GLN A 161 17.31 -3.07 -1.77
N GLU A 162 18.62 -2.97 -1.89
CA GLU A 162 19.59 -3.94 -1.33
C GLU A 162 19.53 -4.00 0.20
N ARG A 163 19.26 -2.88 0.87
CA ARG A 163 19.11 -2.83 2.34
C ARG A 163 17.81 -3.46 2.82
N TRP A 164 16.69 -3.05 2.24
CA TRP A 164 15.37 -3.27 2.82
C TRP A 164 14.62 -4.47 2.23
N LEU A 165 14.72 -4.72 0.93
CA LEU A 165 13.95 -5.82 0.32
C LEU A 165 14.31 -7.19 0.90
N PRO A 166 15.60 -7.52 1.19
CA PRO A 166 15.93 -8.79 1.83
C PRO A 166 15.35 -8.96 3.24
N SER A 167 15.34 -7.90 4.05
CA SER A 167 14.81 -7.97 5.42
C SER A 167 13.29 -7.96 5.47
N LEU A 168 12.63 -7.29 4.52
CA LEU A 168 11.20 -7.42 4.30
C LEU A 168 10.84 -8.85 3.82
N ALA A 169 11.67 -9.42 2.94
CA ALA A 169 11.40 -10.73 2.35
C ALA A 169 11.44 -11.87 3.37
N ASN A 170 12.39 -11.82 4.31
CA ASN A 170 12.53 -12.83 5.37
C ASN A 170 11.71 -12.52 6.64
N GLY A 171 10.91 -11.45 6.61
CA GLY A 171 10.03 -11.05 7.72
C GLY A 171 10.75 -10.53 8.97
N LYS A 172 12.08 -10.27 8.90
CA LYS A 172 12.82 -9.54 9.93
C LYS A 172 12.22 -8.15 10.09
N ASP A 173 11.96 -7.49 8.97
CA ASP A 173 11.27 -6.21 8.97
C ASP A 173 9.77 -6.38 8.69
N VAL A 174 8.95 -5.80 9.56
CA VAL A 174 7.50 -5.75 9.39
C VAL A 174 7.13 -4.34 8.97
N PRO A 175 6.66 -4.15 7.73
CA PRO A 175 6.36 -2.83 7.23
C PRO A 175 4.97 -2.34 7.63
N CYS A 176 4.83 -1.04 7.80
CA CYS A 176 3.55 -0.35 7.75
C CYS A 176 3.64 0.92 6.88
N PHE A 177 2.50 1.49 6.48
CA PHE A 177 2.47 2.71 5.68
C PHE A 177 1.51 3.75 6.27
N ALA A 178 2.07 4.87 6.71
CA ALA A 178 1.38 5.94 7.40
C ALA A 178 1.05 7.12 6.49
N LEU A 179 -0.13 7.03 5.86
CA LEU A 179 -0.74 8.10 5.08
C LEU A 179 -1.83 8.81 5.89
N THR A 180 -2.83 8.06 6.33
CA THR A 180 -4.03 8.57 7.00
C THR A 180 -3.72 9.23 8.34
N GLY A 181 -4.26 10.43 8.55
CA GLY A 181 -4.18 11.19 9.79
C GLY A 181 -5.53 11.31 10.50
N PRO A 182 -5.57 11.92 11.71
CA PRO A 182 -6.81 12.25 12.40
C PRO A 182 -7.74 13.15 11.58
N GLU A 183 -7.17 14.11 10.84
CA GLU A 183 -7.90 15.16 10.11
C GLU A 183 -7.96 14.92 8.58
N ALA A 184 -7.19 13.95 8.06
CA ALA A 184 -7.06 13.71 6.62
C ALA A 184 -7.10 12.21 6.29
N GLY A 185 -8.12 11.81 5.54
CA GLY A 185 -8.33 10.45 5.04
C GLY A 185 -8.54 10.43 3.53
N SER A 186 -9.79 10.62 3.08
CA SER A 186 -10.11 10.69 1.64
C SER A 186 -9.40 11.82 0.92
N ASP A 187 -9.27 12.99 1.58
CA ASP A 187 -8.44 14.09 1.11
C ASP A 187 -6.99 13.91 1.59
N ALA A 188 -6.32 12.91 1.02
CA ALA A 188 -4.94 12.57 1.37
C ALA A 188 -3.92 13.65 0.92
N GLY A 189 -4.32 14.57 0.03
CA GLY A 189 -3.50 15.72 -0.38
C GLY A 189 -3.35 16.77 0.74
N SER A 190 -4.30 16.80 1.67
CA SER A 190 -4.38 17.81 2.74
C SER A 190 -3.78 17.37 4.08
N ILE A 191 -2.91 16.35 4.09
CA ILE A 191 -2.23 15.91 5.31
C ILE A 191 -1.46 17.08 5.97
N PRO A 192 -1.54 17.24 7.31
CA PRO A 192 -0.86 18.32 8.04
C PRO A 192 0.58 17.95 8.44
N ASP A 193 0.95 16.67 8.30
CA ASP A 193 2.27 16.16 8.67
C ASP A 193 3.36 16.83 7.83
N SER A 194 4.48 17.18 8.45
CA SER A 194 5.50 18.03 7.83
C SER A 194 6.91 17.45 7.96
N GLY A 195 7.75 17.76 6.98
CA GLY A 195 9.18 17.54 7.00
C GLY A 195 9.90 18.78 6.53
N VAL A 196 10.68 19.40 7.41
CA VAL A 196 11.43 20.61 7.10
C VAL A 196 12.88 20.24 6.85
N VAL A 197 13.41 20.61 5.68
CA VAL A 197 14.81 20.43 5.35
C VAL A 197 15.66 21.25 6.29
N CYS A 198 16.61 20.61 6.95
CA CYS A 198 17.57 21.29 7.82
C CYS A 198 18.86 20.47 7.95
N LYS A 199 19.90 21.10 8.49
CA LYS A 199 21.08 20.37 8.98
C LYS A 199 20.81 19.81 10.37
N GLY A 200 21.40 18.66 10.66
CA GLY A 200 21.30 18.02 11.97
C GLY A 200 22.38 16.96 12.13
N GLU A 201 22.57 16.50 13.36
CA GLU A 201 23.51 15.43 13.66
C GLU A 201 22.85 14.06 13.44
N PHE A 202 23.53 13.19 12.71
CA PHE A 202 23.17 11.79 12.55
C PHE A 202 24.43 10.93 12.58
N GLU A 203 24.45 9.90 13.43
CA GLU A 203 25.61 9.01 13.62
C GLU A 203 26.93 9.78 13.89
N GLY A 204 26.85 10.86 14.68
CA GLY A 204 28.00 11.69 15.06
C GLY A 204 28.54 12.60 13.95
N LYS A 205 27.78 12.81 12.86
CA LYS A 205 28.14 13.71 11.76
C LYS A 205 27.03 14.70 11.49
N GLU A 206 27.39 15.96 11.20
CA GLU A 206 26.43 16.92 10.65
C GLU A 206 26.10 16.55 9.21
N VAL A 207 24.82 16.30 8.93
CA VAL A 207 24.30 15.95 7.61
C VAL A 207 23.08 16.80 7.26
N LEU A 208 22.78 16.87 5.97
CA LEU A 208 21.52 17.43 5.50
C LEU A 208 20.40 16.39 5.64
N GLY A 209 19.28 16.79 6.22
CA GLY A 209 18.18 15.90 6.55
C GLY A 209 16.84 16.61 6.62
N LEU A 210 15.90 15.94 7.27
CA LEU A 210 14.53 16.37 7.49
C LEU A 210 14.23 16.31 8.98
N ARG A 211 13.62 17.38 9.49
CA ARG A 211 12.94 17.35 10.78
C ARG A 211 11.46 17.08 10.57
N LEU A 212 11.01 15.91 11.02
CA LEU A 212 9.69 15.36 10.76
C LEU A 212 8.77 15.54 11.97
N ASN A 213 7.52 15.90 11.69
CA ASN A 213 6.43 16.00 12.65
C ASN A 213 5.18 15.34 12.06
N TRP A 214 4.62 14.36 12.75
CA TRP A 214 3.42 13.66 12.28
C TRP A 214 2.52 13.14 13.40
N SER A 215 1.25 12.95 13.04
CA SER A 215 0.26 12.24 13.84
C SER A 215 -0.65 11.47 12.89
N LYS A 216 -0.52 10.15 12.90
CA LYS A 216 -1.18 9.24 11.95
C LYS A 216 -2.15 8.34 12.67
N ARG A 217 -3.19 7.89 11.97
CA ARG A 217 -4.29 7.09 12.52
C ARG A 217 -4.69 6.00 11.55
N TYR A 218 -5.09 4.85 12.11
CA TYR A 218 -5.54 3.68 11.36
C TYR A 218 -4.45 3.04 10.49
N ILE A 219 -3.22 3.03 10.99
CA ILE A 219 -2.10 2.44 10.27
C ILE A 219 -2.04 0.95 10.59
N THR A 220 -2.37 0.14 9.58
CA THR A 220 -2.29 -1.31 9.67
C THR A 220 -0.83 -1.75 9.86
N LEU A 221 -0.61 -2.77 10.68
CA LEU A 221 0.67 -3.28 11.18
C LEU A 221 1.48 -2.35 12.08
N ALA A 222 1.15 -1.06 12.19
CA ALA A 222 1.92 -0.09 12.97
C ALA A 222 2.26 -0.52 14.42
N PRO A 223 1.37 -1.16 15.20
CA PRO A 223 1.71 -1.57 16.56
C PRO A 223 2.88 -2.56 16.66
N VAL A 224 3.16 -3.29 15.58
CA VAL A 224 4.20 -4.34 15.52
C VAL A 224 5.21 -4.09 14.40
N ALA A 225 5.18 -2.91 13.76
CA ALA A 225 6.05 -2.58 12.65
C ALA A 225 7.47 -2.27 13.13
N THR A 226 8.46 -2.70 12.35
CA THR A 226 9.88 -2.34 12.54
C THR A 226 10.30 -1.22 11.58
N VAL A 227 9.55 -1.03 10.51
CA VAL A 227 9.80 0.00 9.50
C VAL A 227 8.50 0.68 9.08
N LEU A 228 8.56 2.01 9.01
CA LEU A 228 7.45 2.91 8.76
C LEU A 228 7.66 3.65 7.44
N GLY A 229 6.83 3.36 6.44
CA GLY A 229 6.64 4.29 5.33
C GLY A 229 5.82 5.49 5.82
N LEU A 230 6.28 6.71 5.60
CA LEU A 230 5.63 7.93 6.07
C LEU A 230 5.41 8.90 4.92
N ALA A 231 4.17 9.35 4.74
CA ALA A 231 3.84 10.47 3.84
C ALA A 231 3.69 11.78 4.63
N PHE A 232 4.33 12.85 4.16
CA PHE A 232 4.32 14.18 4.78
C PHE A 232 4.51 15.27 3.71
N LYS A 233 4.15 16.51 4.02
CA LYS A 233 4.45 17.68 3.19
C LYS A 233 5.87 18.17 3.48
N MET A 234 6.69 18.26 2.45
CA MET A 234 8.10 18.64 2.57
C MET A 234 8.29 20.13 2.27
N TYR A 235 9.09 20.79 3.11
CA TYR A 235 9.37 22.22 3.06
C TYR A 235 10.88 22.47 3.14
N ASP A 236 11.39 23.40 2.33
CA ASP A 236 12.77 23.86 2.31
C ASP A 236 12.83 25.41 2.44
N PRO A 237 12.51 25.96 3.64
CA PRO A 237 12.42 27.41 3.83
C PRO A 237 13.77 28.12 3.64
N GLU A 238 14.88 27.41 3.86
CA GLU A 238 16.24 27.93 3.74
C GLU A 238 16.85 27.73 2.34
N GLY A 239 16.16 27.02 1.44
CA GLY A 239 16.61 26.79 0.07
C GLY A 239 17.85 25.90 -0.03
N LEU A 240 18.00 24.94 0.88
CA LEU A 240 19.16 24.05 0.98
C LEU A 240 19.19 23.00 -0.16
N LEU A 241 18.05 22.70 -0.78
CA LEU A 241 17.90 21.80 -1.92
C LEU A 241 17.60 22.53 -3.24
N GLY A 242 17.11 23.77 -3.17
CA GLY A 242 16.81 24.55 -4.36
C GLY A 242 16.02 25.82 -4.07
N LYS A 243 15.41 26.39 -5.12
CA LYS A 243 14.66 27.66 -5.01
C LYS A 243 13.22 27.49 -4.51
N GLN A 244 12.69 26.27 -4.53
CA GLN A 244 11.30 25.98 -4.19
C GLN A 244 11.18 25.67 -2.70
N GLN A 245 10.39 26.47 -1.98
CA GLN A 245 10.22 26.32 -0.53
C GLN A 245 9.19 25.24 -0.16
N GLU A 246 8.12 25.09 -0.94
CA GLU A 246 7.13 24.03 -0.73
C GLU A 246 7.33 22.96 -1.80
N LEU A 247 7.95 21.84 -1.42
CA LEU A 247 8.35 20.79 -2.38
C LEU A 247 7.20 19.86 -2.72
N GLY A 248 6.22 19.71 -1.82
CA GLY A 248 5.05 18.85 -1.99
C GLY A 248 5.09 17.60 -1.11
N ILE A 249 4.19 16.65 -1.37
CA ILE A 249 4.12 15.40 -0.60
C ILE A 249 5.35 14.55 -0.90
N THR A 250 6.00 14.06 0.14
CA THR A 250 7.18 13.19 0.06
C THR A 250 6.93 11.94 0.89
N CYS A 251 7.51 10.82 0.43
CA CYS A 251 7.49 9.56 1.16
C CYS A 251 8.88 9.23 1.69
N ALA A 252 8.98 8.93 2.98
CA ALA A 252 10.21 8.43 3.62
C ALA A 252 10.00 7.04 4.20
N LEU A 253 11.10 6.30 4.36
CA LEU A 253 11.13 4.99 5.01
C LEU A 253 12.01 5.06 6.26
N ILE A 254 11.40 4.85 7.43
CA ILE A 254 12.00 5.19 8.73
C ILE A 254 11.95 3.95 9.65
N PRO A 255 13.06 3.53 10.28
CA PRO A 255 13.04 2.54 11.36
C PRO A 255 12.17 3.01 12.52
N THR A 256 11.32 2.15 13.07
CA THR A 256 10.37 2.54 14.15
C THR A 256 11.00 2.59 15.53
N ASP A 257 12.22 2.08 15.70
CA ASP A 257 12.99 2.07 16.95
C ASP A 257 13.77 3.38 17.17
N MET A 258 13.73 4.31 16.22
CA MET A 258 14.34 5.63 16.39
C MET A 258 13.73 6.39 17.58
N PRO A 259 14.56 7.07 18.41
CA PRO A 259 14.07 7.81 19.57
C PRO A 259 13.00 8.85 19.20
N GLY A 260 11.92 8.92 19.97
CA GLY A 260 10.82 9.87 19.79
C GLY A 260 9.71 9.39 18.84
N ILE A 261 9.87 8.24 18.18
CA ILE A 261 8.79 7.60 17.43
C ILE A 261 7.88 6.84 18.38
N GLU A 262 6.59 7.16 18.36
CA GLU A 262 5.56 6.47 19.16
C GLU A 262 4.76 5.51 18.27
N ILE A 263 4.83 4.21 18.60
CA ILE A 263 4.00 3.14 18.05
C ILE A 263 3.48 2.23 19.18
N GLY A 264 2.86 1.10 18.84
CA GLY A 264 2.45 0.07 19.80
C GLY A 264 1.03 0.21 20.33
N ARG A 265 0.47 1.43 20.39
CA ARG A 265 -0.95 1.60 20.70
C ARG A 265 -1.80 0.97 19.60
N ARG A 266 -2.87 0.30 20.00
CA ARG A 266 -3.73 -0.45 19.08
C ARG A 266 -5.17 0.05 19.09
N HIS A 267 -5.76 0.16 17.91
CA HIS A 267 -7.19 0.29 17.69
C HIS A 267 -7.85 -1.08 17.61
N PHE A 268 -9.14 -1.14 17.96
CA PHE A 268 -9.93 -2.35 17.83
C PHE A 268 -11.20 -2.08 17.00
N PRO A 269 -11.09 -2.05 15.66
CA PRO A 269 -12.22 -1.75 14.80
C PRO A 269 -13.11 -2.98 14.63
N LEU A 270 -14.39 -2.84 14.96
CA LEU A 270 -15.47 -3.75 14.54
C LEU A 270 -15.22 -5.24 14.81
N ASN A 271 -14.53 -5.57 15.90
CA ASN A 271 -14.21 -6.95 16.26
C ASN A 271 -13.40 -7.71 15.19
N VAL A 272 -12.58 -7.00 14.41
CA VAL A 272 -11.59 -7.60 13.49
C VAL A 272 -10.19 -7.24 14.00
N PRO A 273 -9.56 -8.12 14.80
CA PRO A 273 -8.31 -7.81 15.49
C PRO A 273 -7.07 -7.95 14.62
N PHE A 274 -7.02 -7.29 13.46
CA PHE A 274 -5.72 -7.08 12.80
C PHE A 274 -4.91 -6.02 13.57
N GLN A 275 -3.60 -6.04 13.41
CA GLN A 275 -2.74 -5.02 14.01
C GLN A 275 -3.02 -3.68 13.31
N ASN A 276 -3.50 -2.69 14.05
CA ASN A 276 -3.83 -1.37 13.54
C ASN A 276 -3.67 -0.35 14.65
N GLY A 277 -2.98 0.75 14.40
CA GLY A 277 -2.67 1.72 15.45
C GLY A 277 -2.38 3.11 14.91
N PRO A 278 -2.31 4.12 15.80
CA PRO A 278 -1.72 5.39 15.45
C PRO A 278 -0.18 5.30 15.46
N THR A 279 0.46 6.24 14.76
CA THR A 279 1.90 6.52 14.93
C THR A 279 2.08 8.02 15.13
N ARG A 280 3.09 8.42 15.91
CA ARG A 280 3.42 9.83 16.13
C ARG A 280 4.92 10.04 16.17
N GLY A 281 5.34 11.25 15.83
CA GLY A 281 6.70 11.69 15.99
C GLY A 281 6.73 13.20 15.99
N LYS A 282 7.59 13.76 16.85
CA LYS A 282 7.78 15.19 16.98
C LYS A 282 9.27 15.50 16.93
N ASP A 283 9.63 16.43 16.06
CA ASP A 283 11.02 16.88 15.85
C ASP A 283 12.02 15.74 15.57
N ILE A 284 11.57 14.72 14.83
CA ILE A 284 12.41 13.55 14.50
C ILE A 284 13.33 13.90 13.33
N PHE A 285 14.63 13.84 13.54
CA PHE A 285 15.61 14.07 12.49
C PHE A 285 15.95 12.78 11.74
N VAL A 286 15.86 12.81 10.41
CA VAL A 286 16.33 11.73 9.53
C VAL A 286 17.17 12.31 8.39
N PRO A 287 18.21 11.62 7.89
CA PRO A 287 18.95 12.11 6.73
C PRO A 287 18.10 12.00 5.45
N LEU A 288 18.45 12.77 4.41
CA LEU A 288 17.68 12.82 3.17
C LEU A 288 17.62 11.49 2.40
N ASP A 289 18.56 10.57 2.65
CA ASP A 289 18.57 9.24 2.03
C ASP A 289 17.44 8.32 2.55
N TYR A 290 16.70 8.75 3.58
CA TYR A 290 15.48 8.08 4.03
C TYR A 290 14.27 8.40 3.13
N ILE A 291 14.34 9.45 2.30
CA ILE A 291 13.34 9.70 1.25
C ILE A 291 13.37 8.50 0.30
N ILE A 292 12.22 7.90 0.00
CA ILE A 292 12.15 6.77 -0.95
C ILE A 292 12.57 7.27 -2.33
N GLY A 293 13.61 6.66 -2.89
CA GLY A 293 14.26 7.13 -4.13
C GLY A 293 15.26 8.27 -3.95
N GLY A 294 15.54 8.65 -2.71
CA GLY A 294 16.53 9.66 -2.36
C GLY A 294 16.07 11.11 -2.58
N PRO A 295 16.98 12.08 -2.43
CA PRO A 295 16.66 13.51 -2.56
C PRO A 295 16.02 13.89 -3.90
N GLU A 296 16.34 13.16 -4.97
CA GLU A 296 15.80 13.38 -6.32
C GLU A 296 14.28 13.14 -6.40
N MET A 297 13.72 12.38 -5.46
CA MET A 297 12.30 12.08 -5.37
C MET A 297 11.56 12.94 -4.33
N ALA A 298 12.21 13.96 -3.78
CA ALA A 298 11.56 14.96 -2.93
C ALA A 298 10.37 15.61 -3.68
N GLY A 299 9.21 15.68 -3.03
CA GLY A 299 7.99 16.22 -3.62
C GLY A 299 7.23 15.27 -4.55
N GLN A 300 7.80 14.12 -4.92
CA GLN A 300 7.18 13.15 -5.85
C GLN A 300 6.33 12.08 -5.13
N GLY A 301 6.16 12.20 -3.82
CA GLY A 301 5.44 11.22 -3.00
C GLY A 301 3.96 11.08 -3.38
N TRP A 302 3.30 12.15 -3.82
CA TRP A 302 1.90 12.04 -4.25
C TRP A 302 1.72 11.11 -5.45
N ARG A 303 2.57 11.25 -6.47
CA ARG A 303 2.61 10.33 -7.62
C ARG A 303 2.82 8.88 -7.18
N MET A 304 3.84 8.63 -6.33
CA MET A 304 4.11 7.29 -5.80
C MET A 304 2.89 6.68 -5.10
N LEU A 305 2.19 7.48 -4.29
CA LEU A 305 1.02 7.04 -3.57
C LEU A 305 -0.12 6.66 -4.51
N VAL A 306 -0.43 7.48 -5.51
CA VAL A 306 -1.52 7.19 -6.44
C VAL A 306 -1.25 5.95 -7.28
N GLU A 307 -0.01 5.79 -7.78
CA GLU A 307 0.40 4.61 -8.55
C GLU A 307 0.32 3.33 -7.70
N CYS A 308 0.93 3.30 -6.51
CA CYS A 308 0.93 2.10 -5.65
C CYS A 308 -0.42 1.81 -4.97
N LEU A 309 -1.26 2.83 -4.67
CA LEU A 309 -2.61 2.62 -4.12
C LEU A 309 -3.51 1.85 -5.09
N SER A 310 -3.30 2.03 -6.39
CA SER A 310 -4.09 1.40 -7.43
C SER A 310 -3.96 -0.12 -7.40
N VAL A 311 -2.76 -0.64 -7.13
CA VAL A 311 -2.50 -2.09 -6.97
C VAL A 311 -3.27 -2.68 -5.80
N GLY A 312 -3.22 -2.04 -4.62
CA GLY A 312 -3.96 -2.49 -3.44
C GLY A 312 -5.48 -2.47 -3.64
N ARG A 313 -5.98 -1.48 -4.40
CA ARG A 313 -7.40 -1.36 -4.74
C ARG A 313 -7.87 -2.36 -5.80
N ALA A 314 -7.03 -2.66 -6.78
CA ALA A 314 -7.39 -3.54 -7.90
C ALA A 314 -7.24 -5.02 -7.55
N ILE A 315 -6.28 -5.37 -6.70
CA ILE A 315 -5.90 -6.77 -6.43
C ILE A 315 -6.31 -7.18 -5.02
N THR A 316 -5.68 -6.62 -3.99
CA THR A 316 -5.73 -7.22 -2.64
C THR A 316 -7.07 -6.97 -1.93
N LEU A 317 -7.59 -5.74 -1.96
CA LEU A 317 -8.88 -5.41 -1.32
C LEU A 317 -10.06 -6.20 -1.92
N PRO A 318 -10.26 -6.26 -3.25
CA PRO A 318 -11.32 -7.07 -3.85
C PRO A 318 -11.16 -8.56 -3.54
N SER A 319 -9.92 -9.06 -3.50
CA SER A 319 -9.65 -10.48 -3.20
C SER A 319 -10.17 -10.89 -1.82
N ASN A 320 -9.95 -10.05 -0.80
CA ASN A 320 -10.49 -10.27 0.53
C ASN A 320 -12.04 -10.31 0.52
N SER A 321 -12.68 -9.38 -0.17
CA SER A 321 -14.15 -9.37 -0.33
C SER A 321 -14.66 -10.59 -1.08
N VAL A 322 -14.00 -11.02 -2.15
CA VAL A 322 -14.34 -12.22 -2.92
C VAL A 322 -14.27 -13.47 -2.05
N GLY A 323 -13.22 -13.61 -1.23
CA GLY A 323 -13.10 -14.71 -0.27
C GLY A 323 -14.28 -14.74 0.71
N GLY A 324 -14.59 -13.60 1.34
CA GLY A 324 -15.72 -13.48 2.26
C GLY A 324 -17.08 -13.79 1.61
N ILE A 325 -17.34 -13.26 0.41
CA ILE A 325 -18.58 -13.51 -0.33
C ILE A 325 -18.74 -15.00 -0.66
N LYS A 326 -17.66 -15.68 -1.09
CA LYS A 326 -17.70 -17.12 -1.38
C LYS A 326 -18.08 -17.93 -0.14
N THR A 327 -17.49 -17.63 1.02
CA THR A 327 -17.83 -18.29 2.29
C THR A 327 -19.28 -18.06 2.68
N ILE A 328 -19.76 -16.81 2.59
CA ILE A 328 -21.15 -16.46 2.93
C ILE A 328 -22.12 -17.15 1.98
N ALA A 329 -21.85 -17.17 0.67
CA ALA A 329 -22.70 -17.83 -0.32
C ALA A 329 -22.79 -19.35 -0.06
N LEU A 330 -21.67 -19.99 0.26
CA LEU A 330 -21.64 -21.41 0.60
C LEU A 330 -22.44 -21.71 1.88
N ALA A 331 -22.22 -20.92 2.95
CA ALA A 331 -22.87 -21.13 4.24
C ALA A 331 -24.38 -20.90 4.16
N SER A 332 -24.80 -19.74 3.62
CA SER A 332 -26.22 -19.39 3.47
C SER A 332 -26.94 -20.33 2.50
N GLY A 333 -26.30 -20.67 1.37
CA GLY A 333 -26.83 -21.62 0.40
C GLY A 333 -27.04 -23.01 1.01
N SER A 334 -26.05 -23.52 1.74
CA SER A 334 -26.14 -24.83 2.41
C SER A 334 -27.22 -24.84 3.49
N TYR A 335 -27.28 -23.79 4.32
CA TYR A 335 -28.29 -23.67 5.37
C TYR A 335 -29.71 -23.61 4.79
N SER A 336 -29.92 -22.85 3.71
CA SER A 336 -31.23 -22.71 3.06
C SER A 336 -31.82 -24.04 2.57
N ARG A 337 -30.97 -25.02 2.25
CA ARG A 337 -31.40 -26.36 1.82
C ARG A 337 -31.85 -27.25 2.99
N ILE A 338 -31.36 -26.99 4.19
CA ILE A 338 -31.59 -27.84 5.37
C ILE A 338 -32.70 -27.25 6.26
N ARG A 339 -32.78 -25.93 6.36
CA ARG A 339 -33.79 -25.24 7.17
C ARG A 339 -35.16 -25.32 6.49
N ARG A 340 -36.07 -26.10 7.07
CA ARG A 340 -37.49 -26.17 6.70
C ARG A 340 -38.35 -25.21 7.51
#